data_AF-A0A842WWH0-F1
#
_entry.id   AF-A0A842WWH0-F1
#
_cell.length_a   1.000
_cell.length_b   1.000
_cell.length_c   1.000
_cell.angle_alpha   90.00
_cell.angle_beta   90.00
_cell.angle_gamma   90.00
#
_symmetry.space_group_name_H-M   'P 1'
#
loop_
_entity.id
_entity.type
_entity.pdbx_description
1 polymer ?
#
loop_
_entity_poly.entity_id
_entity_poly.type
_entity_poly.pdbx_seq_one_letter_code
_entity_poly.pdbx_strand_id
1 'polypeptide(L)'
;MRVQTSVVSRVTHRFDNAEVTEFTQSVLETWKPNGKPILFVPCSKKKPIQQSHSHKQMFHRFEEKAQILIISEPMTIIPYDRFDYPHYDYPPMALWKIEGEADKFTARLGQFLSLKRLNELNCYFMLPHHHLLILWKAWKKVFGNLVNLDGYAYSQATRWFFIQKLEESLNQSG
;
A
#
# COMPACT_ATOMS: atom_id res chain seq x y z
N MET A 1 35.95 -6.88 -3.69
CA MET A 1 34.48 -6.87 -3.59
C MET A 1 34.01 -5.67 -2.78
N ARG A 2 33.47 -4.62 -3.42
CA ARG A 2 32.84 -3.49 -2.70
C ARG A 2 31.67 -2.92 -3.53
N VAL A 3 30.53 -3.62 -3.55
CA VAL A 3 29.27 -3.06 -4.07
C VAL A 3 28.09 -3.71 -3.35
N GLN A 4 27.85 -3.38 -2.07
CA GLN A 4 26.59 -3.79 -1.41
C GLN A 4 26.06 -2.79 -0.38
N THR A 5 26.80 -1.71 -0.08
CA THR A 5 26.46 -0.71 0.95
C THR A 5 25.48 0.38 0.50
N SER A 6 25.04 0.42 -0.77
CA SER A 6 24.48 1.65 -1.37
C SER A 6 22.97 1.86 -1.23
N VAL A 7 22.17 0.81 -0.98
CA VAL A 7 20.69 0.92 -0.94
C VAL A 7 20.18 1.05 0.50
N VAL A 8 20.80 0.33 1.44
CA VAL A 8 20.44 0.38 2.86
C VAL A 8 20.77 1.75 3.46
N SER A 9 21.87 2.38 3.03
CA SER A 9 22.30 3.70 3.52
C SER A 9 21.35 4.85 3.18
N ARG A 10 20.40 4.65 2.25
CA ARG A 10 19.37 5.64 1.90
C ARG A 10 18.11 5.53 2.76
N VAL A 11 18.01 4.50 3.60
CA VAL A 11 16.87 4.34 4.49
C VAL A 11 16.96 5.34 5.63
N THR A 12 16.03 6.29 5.64
CA THR A 12 15.92 7.32 6.70
C THR A 12 15.05 6.86 7.87
N HIS A 13 14.03 6.06 7.59
CA HIS A 13 13.05 5.59 8.57
C HIS A 13 12.86 4.10 8.41
N ARG A 14 13.03 3.32 9.48
CA ARG A 14 12.74 1.89 9.52
C ARG A 14 11.37 1.63 10.13
N PHE A 15 10.89 0.39 10.05
CA PHE A 15 9.57 0.06 10.60
C PHE A 15 9.46 0.32 12.11
N ASP A 16 10.55 0.27 12.87
CA ASP A 16 10.62 0.51 14.32
C ASP A 16 10.90 1.97 14.71
N ASN A 17 11.04 2.87 13.74
CA ASN A 17 11.16 4.29 14.05
C ASN A 17 9.89 4.81 14.76
N ALA A 18 10.07 5.73 15.72
CA ALA A 18 8.99 6.25 16.56
C ALA A 18 7.90 6.94 15.72
N GLU A 19 8.26 7.86 14.82
CA GLU A 19 7.32 8.58 13.96
C GLU A 19 6.53 7.63 13.05
N VAL A 20 7.20 6.58 12.54
CA VAL A 20 6.56 5.52 11.76
C VAL A 20 5.54 4.78 12.62
N THR A 21 5.92 4.39 13.83
CA THR A 21 5.06 3.63 14.73
C THR A 21 3.86 4.46 15.14
N GLU A 22 4.05 5.72 15.53
CA GLU A 22 3.00 6.69 15.89
C GLU A 22 2.01 6.90 14.74
N PHE A 23 2.50 7.15 13.52
CA PHE A 23 1.63 7.32 12.36
C PHE A 23 0.82 6.05 12.08
N THR A 24 1.47 4.89 12.06
CA THR A 24 0.77 3.63 11.76
C THR A 24 -0.25 3.27 12.81
N GLN A 25 0.04 3.54 14.09
CA GLN A 25 -0.91 3.36 15.18
C GLN A 25 -2.09 4.31 15.04
N SER A 26 -1.85 5.59 14.74
CA SER A 26 -2.90 6.57 14.48
C SER A 26 -3.83 6.12 13.33
N VAL A 27 -3.29 5.63 12.21
CA VAL A 27 -4.09 5.08 11.11
C VAL A 27 -4.93 3.89 11.59
N LEU A 28 -4.33 2.99 12.38
CA LEU A 28 -5.00 1.82 12.93
C LEU A 28 -6.15 2.20 13.87
N GLU A 29 -6.06 3.31 14.58
CA GLU A 29 -7.09 3.79 15.51
C GLU A 29 -8.20 4.57 14.79
N THR A 30 -7.82 5.48 13.88
CA THR A 30 -8.75 6.49 13.35
C THR A 30 -9.40 6.10 12.04
N TRP A 31 -8.70 5.35 11.17
CA TRP A 31 -9.25 5.03 9.85
C TRP A 31 -10.33 3.95 9.94
N LYS A 32 -11.44 4.14 9.23
CA LYS A 32 -12.53 3.18 9.15
C LYS A 32 -13.04 3.07 7.71
N PRO A 33 -13.45 1.87 7.27
CA PRO A 33 -14.13 1.73 5.99
C PRO A 33 -15.46 2.49 6.03
N ASN A 34 -15.86 3.08 4.91
CA ASN A 34 -17.09 3.87 4.76
C ASN A 34 -18.15 3.17 3.89
N GLY A 35 -17.93 1.89 3.57
CA GLY A 35 -18.83 1.08 2.74
C GLY A 35 -18.48 1.09 1.24
N LYS A 36 -17.67 2.04 0.75
CA LYS A 36 -17.14 1.97 -0.62
C LYS A 36 -16.11 0.83 -0.72
N PRO A 37 -15.91 0.24 -1.92
CA PRO A 37 -14.79 -0.65 -2.19
C PRO A 37 -13.45 -0.06 -1.78
N ILE A 38 -12.50 -0.91 -1.41
CA ILE A 38 -11.13 -0.49 -1.10
C ILE A 38 -10.26 -0.61 -2.35
N LEU A 39 -9.40 0.37 -2.62
CA LEU A 39 -8.40 0.29 -3.68
C LEU A 39 -6.99 0.47 -3.12
N PHE A 40 -6.20 -0.60 -3.17
CA PHE A 40 -4.77 -0.58 -2.84
C PHE A 40 -3.93 -0.07 -4.01
N VAL A 41 -3.11 0.94 -3.74
CA VAL A 41 -2.24 1.59 -4.74
C VAL A 41 -0.81 1.67 -4.19
N PRO A 42 0.24 1.71 -5.01
CA PRO A 42 1.60 1.69 -4.48
C PRO A 42 2.02 3.06 -4.02
N CYS A 43 3.12 3.12 -3.29
CA CYS A 43 3.78 4.38 -2.99
C CYS A 43 4.32 5.12 -4.24
N SER A 44 4.67 6.39 -4.07
CA SER A 44 5.45 7.18 -5.04
C SER A 44 6.75 7.69 -4.44
N LYS A 45 7.75 7.97 -5.29
CA LYS A 45 9.01 8.59 -4.88
C LYS A 45 8.81 9.99 -4.29
N LYS A 46 7.93 10.80 -4.91
CA LYS A 46 7.59 12.14 -4.41
C LYS A 46 6.76 12.01 -3.14
N LYS A 47 7.13 12.73 -2.08
CA LYS A 47 6.38 12.88 -0.83
C LYS A 47 5.96 14.36 -0.65
N PRO A 48 4.74 14.66 -0.20
CA PRO A 48 3.62 13.73 -0.03
C PRO A 48 3.23 13.02 -1.34
N ILE A 49 2.96 11.72 -1.26
CA ILE A 49 2.62 10.79 -2.35
C ILE A 49 1.48 11.35 -3.20
N GLN A 50 0.48 11.94 -2.55
CA GLN A 50 -0.68 12.58 -3.18
C GLN A 50 -0.30 13.71 -4.14
N GLN A 51 0.88 14.32 -3.96
CA GLN A 51 1.38 15.38 -4.85
C GLN A 51 2.10 14.85 -6.10
N SER A 52 2.29 13.53 -6.22
CA SER A 52 2.80 12.88 -7.42
C SER A 52 1.77 12.98 -8.54
N HIS A 53 2.19 13.43 -9.73
CA HIS A 53 1.30 13.55 -10.89
C HIS A 53 0.52 12.26 -11.17
N SER A 54 1.20 11.13 -11.06
CA SER A 54 0.59 9.84 -11.30
C SER A 54 -0.42 9.41 -10.22
N HIS A 55 -0.24 9.85 -8.97
CA HIS A 55 -1.23 9.61 -7.92
C HIS A 55 -2.43 10.54 -8.04
N LYS A 56 -2.24 11.79 -8.48
CA LYS A 56 -3.35 12.71 -8.73
C LYS A 56 -4.29 12.16 -9.80
N GLN A 57 -3.73 11.67 -10.91
CA GLN A 57 -4.51 11.06 -11.99
C GLN A 57 -5.28 9.83 -11.52
N MET A 58 -4.64 8.96 -10.73
CA MET A 58 -5.29 7.78 -10.19
C MET A 58 -6.41 8.16 -9.20
N PHE A 59 -6.14 9.12 -8.32
CA PHE A 59 -7.10 9.60 -7.34
C PHE A 59 -8.34 10.20 -8.00
N HIS A 60 -8.17 11.15 -8.92
CA HIS A 60 -9.30 11.75 -9.63
C HIS A 60 -10.16 10.74 -10.41
N ARG A 61 -9.60 9.59 -10.76
CA ARG A 61 -10.33 8.52 -11.45
C ARG A 61 -11.20 7.69 -10.50
N PHE A 62 -10.78 7.52 -9.25
CA PHE A 62 -11.32 6.52 -8.34
C PHE A 62 -11.84 7.07 -7.01
N GLU A 63 -11.61 8.35 -6.68
CA GLU A 63 -12.00 8.97 -5.38
C GLU A 63 -13.49 8.82 -5.07
N GLU A 64 -14.34 8.91 -6.09
CA GLU A 64 -15.78 8.72 -5.93
C GLU A 64 -16.20 7.25 -5.85
N LYS A 65 -15.37 6.33 -6.36
CA LYS A 65 -15.70 4.92 -6.54
C LYS A 65 -15.14 4.01 -5.45
N ALA A 66 -14.04 4.40 -4.81
CA ALA A 66 -13.33 3.56 -3.84
C ALA A 66 -12.61 4.39 -2.78
N GLN A 67 -12.46 3.83 -1.57
CA GLN A 67 -11.51 4.33 -0.59
C GLN A 67 -10.11 3.90 -0.98
N ILE A 68 -9.21 4.87 -1.21
CA ILE A 68 -7.85 4.59 -1.67
C ILE A 68 -6.92 4.45 -0.46
N LEU A 69 -6.23 3.31 -0.40
CA LEU A 69 -5.18 3.00 0.57
C LEU A 69 -3.84 2.83 -0.14
N ILE A 70 -2.85 3.61 0.25
CA ILE A 70 -1.51 3.54 -0.33
C ILE A 70 -0.68 2.53 0.46
N ILE A 71 -0.21 1.48 -0.21
CA ILE A 71 0.77 0.52 0.33
C ILE A 71 2.17 1.12 0.20
N SER A 72 2.86 1.30 1.32
CA SER A 72 4.21 1.88 1.32
C SER A 72 5.09 1.39 2.46
N GLU A 73 6.37 1.21 2.18
CA GLU A 73 7.40 1.12 3.20
C GLU A 73 7.73 2.52 3.75
N PRO A 74 8.08 2.70 5.04
CA PRO A 74 7.78 1.81 6.16
C PRO A 74 6.36 2.03 6.75
N MET A 75 5.59 2.99 6.19
CA MET A 75 4.25 3.39 6.67
C MET A 75 3.18 2.29 6.63
N THR A 76 3.44 1.18 5.94
CA THR A 76 2.52 0.07 5.69
C THR A 76 1.27 0.46 4.90
N ILE A 77 0.35 1.23 5.49
CA ILE A 77 -0.85 1.77 4.87
C ILE A 77 -0.93 3.27 5.16
N ILE A 78 -1.13 4.06 4.11
CA ILE A 78 -1.45 5.49 4.20
C ILE A 78 -2.83 5.69 3.56
N PRO A 79 -3.88 6.02 4.33
CA PRO A 79 -5.14 6.50 3.76
C PRO A 79 -4.89 7.72 2.88
N TYR A 80 -5.51 7.77 1.70
CA TYR A 80 -5.15 8.82 0.72
C TYR A 80 -5.40 10.24 1.25
N ASP A 81 -6.35 10.44 2.15
CA ASP A 81 -6.69 11.70 2.80
C ASP A 81 -5.71 12.12 3.92
N ARG A 82 -4.72 11.30 4.28
CA ARG A 82 -3.73 11.58 5.33
C ARG A 82 -2.44 12.16 4.74
N PHE A 83 -2.02 13.32 5.25
CA PHE A 83 -0.82 14.05 4.81
C PHE A 83 0.23 14.22 5.92
N ASP A 84 -0.07 13.72 7.11
CA ASP A 84 0.66 13.86 8.37
C ASP A 84 1.70 12.75 8.62
N TYR A 85 1.99 11.91 7.62
CA TYR A 85 3.06 10.92 7.73
C TYR A 85 4.44 11.59 7.59
N PRO A 86 5.47 11.05 8.27
CA PRO A 86 6.81 11.62 8.22
C PRO A 86 7.40 11.58 6.81
N HIS A 87 8.29 12.52 6.51
CA HIS A 87 9.04 12.50 5.26
C HIS A 87 10.14 11.42 5.35
N TYR A 88 9.96 10.33 4.61
CA TYR A 88 10.93 9.23 4.56
C TYR A 88 11.46 8.98 3.14
N ASP A 89 12.70 8.53 3.07
CA ASP A 89 13.26 7.74 1.98
C ASP A 89 13.41 6.28 2.44
N TYR A 90 12.82 5.38 1.66
CA TYR A 90 12.89 3.93 1.83
C TYR A 90 12.88 3.27 0.44
N PRO A 91 14.04 2.90 -0.11
CA PRO A 91 14.09 2.20 -1.39
C PRO A 91 13.38 0.83 -1.30
N PRO A 92 12.50 0.44 -2.23
CA PRO A 92 11.76 -0.83 -2.14
C PRO A 92 12.66 -2.08 -2.00
N MET A 93 13.86 -2.05 -2.58
CA MET A 93 14.83 -3.13 -2.45
C MET A 93 15.41 -3.27 -1.03
N ALA A 94 15.37 -2.22 -0.20
CA ALA A 94 15.86 -2.27 1.17
C ALA A 94 15.01 -3.22 2.03
N LEU A 95 13.71 -3.35 1.73
CA LEU A 95 12.78 -4.21 2.46
C LEU A 95 13.25 -5.66 2.55
N TRP A 96 13.88 -6.15 1.48
CA TRP A 96 14.36 -7.52 1.36
C TRP A 96 15.82 -7.69 1.75
N LYS A 97 16.54 -6.58 1.97
CA LYS A 97 17.97 -6.57 2.33
C LYS A 97 18.19 -6.36 3.82
N ILE A 98 17.28 -5.63 4.46
CA ILE A 98 17.34 -5.37 5.89
C ILE A 98 16.56 -6.47 6.59
N GLU A 99 17.26 -7.23 7.43
CA GLU A 99 16.69 -8.35 8.15
C GLU A 99 15.45 -7.94 8.97
N GLY A 100 14.39 -8.76 8.87
CA GLY A 100 13.14 -8.58 9.58
C GLY A 100 12.19 -7.50 9.05
N GLU A 101 12.60 -6.59 8.16
CA GLU A 101 11.70 -5.49 7.72
C GLU A 101 10.51 -6.02 6.89
N ALA A 102 10.72 -7.01 6.01
CA ALA A 102 9.64 -7.65 5.26
C ALA A 102 8.62 -8.36 6.16
N ASP A 103 9.08 -8.97 7.26
CA ASP A 103 8.19 -9.63 8.22
C ASP A 103 7.46 -8.62 9.11
N LYS A 104 8.12 -7.52 9.53
CA LYS A 104 7.47 -6.38 10.19
C LYS A 104 6.37 -5.79 9.30
N PHE A 105 6.63 -5.62 8.01
CA PHE A 105 5.63 -5.15 7.05
C PHE A 105 4.46 -6.12 6.96
N THR A 106 4.75 -7.40 6.70
CA THR A 106 3.70 -8.42 6.59
C THR A 106 2.84 -8.49 7.87
N ALA A 107 3.46 -8.43 9.05
CA ALA A 107 2.78 -8.47 10.33
C ALA A 107 1.89 -7.23 10.55
N ARG A 108 2.43 -6.02 10.34
CA ARG A 108 1.68 -4.77 10.52
C ARG A 108 0.54 -4.65 9.50
N LEU A 109 0.79 -5.04 8.25
CA LEU A 109 -0.26 -5.08 7.23
C LEU A 109 -1.35 -6.07 7.64
N GLY A 110 -0.97 -7.28 8.07
CA GLY A 110 -1.93 -8.28 8.52
C GLY A 110 -2.79 -7.80 9.71
N GLN A 111 -2.17 -7.09 10.66
CA GLN A 111 -2.90 -6.46 11.78
C GLN A 111 -3.94 -5.46 11.27
N PHE A 112 -3.57 -4.57 10.34
CA PHE A 112 -4.50 -3.62 9.73
C PHE A 112 -5.64 -4.33 8.99
N LEU A 113 -5.32 -5.31 8.13
CA LEU A 113 -6.32 -6.08 7.37
C LEU A 113 -7.34 -6.74 8.32
N SER A 114 -6.86 -7.41 9.37
CA SER A 114 -7.68 -8.12 10.34
C SER A 114 -8.57 -7.18 11.17
N LEU A 115 -7.98 -6.15 11.78
CA LEU A 115 -8.71 -5.22 12.64
C LEU A 115 -9.79 -4.43 11.88
N LYS A 116 -9.55 -4.17 10.59
CA LYS A 116 -10.49 -3.45 9.73
C LYS A 116 -11.46 -4.38 8.98
N ARG A 117 -11.37 -5.70 9.21
CA ARG A 117 -12.24 -6.73 8.60
C ARG A 117 -12.33 -6.59 7.08
N LEU A 118 -11.20 -6.33 6.42
CA LEU A 118 -11.21 -6.00 4.99
C LEU A 118 -11.65 -7.17 4.09
N ASN A 119 -11.59 -8.41 4.58
CA ASN A 119 -12.12 -9.57 3.87
C ASN A 119 -13.65 -9.56 3.74
N GLU A 120 -14.36 -8.65 4.41
CA GLU A 120 -15.81 -8.46 4.30
C GLU A 120 -16.18 -7.37 3.29
N LEU A 121 -15.19 -6.72 2.69
CA LEU A 121 -15.34 -5.64 1.73
C LEU A 121 -14.76 -6.07 0.38
N ASN A 122 -15.32 -5.53 -0.70
CA ASN A 122 -14.71 -5.66 -2.02
C ASN A 122 -13.40 -4.86 -2.04
N CYS A 123 -12.28 -5.57 -2.07
CA CYS A 123 -10.95 -4.98 -2.13
C CYS A 123 -10.33 -5.20 -3.51
N TYR A 124 -9.81 -4.12 -4.07
CA TYR A 124 -9.09 -4.12 -5.32
C TYR A 124 -7.64 -3.71 -5.12
N PHE A 125 -6.75 -4.15 -5.99
CA PHE A 125 -5.38 -3.67 -6.02
C PHE A 125 -4.94 -3.27 -7.43
N MET A 126 -4.10 -2.26 -7.48
CA MET A 126 -3.30 -1.94 -8.65
C MET A 126 -1.89 -1.68 -8.14
N LEU A 127 -1.02 -2.69 -8.20
CA LEU A 127 0.26 -2.68 -7.51
C LEU A 127 1.41 -3.18 -8.41
N PRO A 128 2.64 -2.68 -8.23
CA PRO A 128 3.82 -3.33 -8.75
C PRO A 128 4.05 -4.65 -8.01
N HIS A 129 4.81 -5.54 -8.64
CA HIS A 129 4.99 -6.92 -8.18
C HIS A 129 5.44 -7.02 -6.71
N HIS A 130 6.36 -6.16 -6.24
CA HIS A 130 6.88 -6.25 -4.87
C HIS A 130 5.83 -5.95 -3.79
N HIS A 131 4.97 -4.95 -3.99
CA HIS A 131 3.87 -4.65 -3.06
C HIS A 131 2.78 -5.72 -3.11
N LEU A 132 2.51 -6.27 -4.31
CA LEU A 132 1.55 -7.36 -4.46
C LEU A 132 1.97 -8.60 -3.66
N LEU A 133 3.25 -8.98 -3.70
CA LEU A 133 3.76 -10.12 -2.94
C LEU A 133 3.54 -9.95 -1.43
N ILE A 134 3.79 -8.75 -0.90
CA ILE A 134 3.55 -8.45 0.52
C ILE A 134 2.06 -8.48 0.85
N LEU A 135 1.22 -7.85 0.03
CA LEU A 135 -0.23 -7.85 0.22
C LEU A 135 -0.79 -9.28 0.23
N TRP A 136 -0.43 -10.10 -0.75
CA TRP A 136 -0.87 -11.50 -0.82
C TRP A 136 -0.38 -12.33 0.36
N LYS A 137 0.89 -12.16 0.78
CA LYS A 137 1.44 -12.87 1.94
C LYS A 137 0.66 -12.51 3.20
N ALA A 138 0.42 -11.21 3.44
CA ALA A 138 -0.34 -10.73 4.60
C ALA A 138 -1.80 -11.19 4.56
N TRP A 139 -2.46 -11.06 3.41
CA TRP A 139 -3.86 -11.42 3.21
C TRP A 139 -4.10 -12.92 3.43
N LYS A 140 -3.33 -13.79 2.76
CA LYS A 140 -3.44 -15.24 2.95
C LYS A 140 -3.13 -15.66 4.39
N LYS A 141 -2.16 -15.02 5.04
CA LYS A 141 -1.82 -15.31 6.44
C LYS A 141 -2.97 -15.00 7.40
N VAL A 142 -3.72 -13.93 7.14
CA VAL A 142 -4.81 -13.48 8.01
C VAL A 142 -6.12 -14.20 7.70
N PHE A 143 -6.46 -14.37 6.42
CA PHE A 143 -7.79 -14.82 6.00
C PHE A 143 -7.83 -16.24 5.41
N GLY A 144 -6.67 -16.86 5.16
CA GLY A 144 -6.56 -18.23 4.64
C GLY A 144 -6.93 -18.41 3.16
N ASN A 145 -7.42 -17.37 2.47
CA ASN A 145 -7.79 -17.38 1.06
C ASN A 145 -7.53 -16.00 0.42
N LEU A 146 -7.94 -15.78 -0.83
CA LEU A 146 -7.88 -14.48 -1.53
C LEU A 146 -9.28 -13.94 -1.89
N VAL A 147 -10.32 -14.45 -1.23
CA VAL A 147 -11.71 -14.02 -1.47
C VAL A 147 -11.82 -12.53 -1.17
N ASN A 148 -12.58 -11.81 -2.01
CA ASN A 148 -12.78 -10.37 -1.94
C ASN A 148 -11.51 -9.52 -2.15
N LEU A 149 -10.43 -10.10 -2.67
CA LEU A 149 -9.24 -9.37 -3.12
C LEU A 149 -8.96 -9.69 -4.60
N ASP A 150 -9.15 -8.70 -5.47
CA ASP A 150 -8.90 -8.83 -6.92
C ASP A 150 -8.14 -7.61 -7.48
N GLY A 151 -7.64 -7.70 -8.70
CA GLY A 151 -7.03 -6.56 -9.38
C GLY A 151 -5.81 -6.93 -10.22
N TYR A 152 -4.94 -5.94 -10.42
CA TYR A 152 -3.93 -6.01 -11.46
C TYR A 152 -2.53 -5.71 -10.93
N ALA A 153 -1.62 -6.65 -11.21
CA ALA A 153 -0.19 -6.39 -11.13
C ALA A 153 0.22 -5.59 -12.37
N TYR A 154 0.97 -4.50 -12.20
CA TYR A 154 1.38 -3.68 -13.34
C TYR A 154 2.89 -3.38 -13.40
N SER A 155 3.36 -3.15 -14.62
CA SER A 155 4.62 -2.46 -14.90
C SER A 155 4.31 -1.03 -15.35
N GLN A 156 5.29 -0.12 -15.33
CA GLN A 156 5.02 1.27 -15.77
C GLN A 156 4.45 1.35 -17.19
N ALA A 157 4.82 0.41 -18.07
CA ALA A 157 4.31 0.33 -19.43
C ALA A 157 2.84 -0.12 -19.51
N THR A 158 2.39 -1.00 -18.61
CA THR A 158 1.03 -1.57 -18.64
C THR A 158 0.05 -0.87 -17.70
N ARG A 159 0.53 0.08 -16.91
CA ARG A 159 -0.26 0.79 -15.89
C ARG A 159 -1.58 1.35 -16.43
N TRP A 160 -1.54 2.06 -17.56
CA TRP A 160 -2.74 2.71 -18.10
C TRP A 160 -3.78 1.73 -18.63
N PHE A 161 -3.34 0.62 -19.21
CA PHE A 161 -4.24 -0.46 -19.62
C PHE A 161 -5.02 -1.01 -18.43
N PHE A 162 -4.34 -1.28 -17.32
CA PHE A 162 -4.98 -1.81 -16.11
C PHE A 162 -5.80 -0.79 -15.33
N ILE A 163 -5.51 0.52 -15.45
CA ILE A 163 -6.38 1.57 -14.93
C ILE A 163 -7.77 1.48 -15.57
N GLN A 164 -7.85 1.28 -16.89
CA GLN A 164 -9.13 1.18 -17.59
C GLN A 164 -9.90 -0.07 -17.15
N LYS A 165 -9.22 -1.22 -17.08
CA LYS A 165 -9.82 -2.49 -16.64
C LYS A 165 -10.34 -2.43 -15.20
N LEU A 166 -9.58 -1.83 -14.30
CA LEU A 166 -10.00 -1.65 -12.92
C LEU A 166 -11.25 -0.76 -12.80
N GLU A 167 -11.35 0.29 -13.62
CA GLU A 167 -12.55 1.12 -13.63
C GLU A 167 -13.79 0.35 -14.10
N GLU A 168 -13.65 -0.48 -15.13
CA GLU A 168 -14.71 -1.38 -15.58
C GLU A 168 -15.20 -2.29 -14.44
N SER A 169 -14.27 -2.90 -13.68
CA SER A 169 -14.61 -3.76 -12.54
C SER A 169 -15.32 -3.02 -11.40
N LEU A 170 -14.89 -1.80 -11.08
CA LEU A 170 -15.51 -0.98 -10.03
C LEU A 170 -16.92 -0.52 -10.43
N ASN A 171 -17.17 -0.24 -11.70
CA ASN A 171 -18.50 0.15 -12.19
C ASN A 171 -19.51 -1.02 -12.20
N GLN A 172 -19.06 -2.27 -12.22
CA GLN A 172 -19.92 -3.46 -12.17
C GLN A 172 -20.28 -3.90 -10.75
N SER A 173 -19.62 -3.31 -9.74
CA SER A 173 -19.69 -3.74 -8.35
C SER A 173 -20.48 -2.78 -7.43
N GLY A 174 -21.04 -1.71 -8.00
CA GLY A 174 -21.94 -0.76 -7.34
C GLY A 174 -23.30 -0.74 -8.00
#